data_AF-A0A2J6IFA4-F1
#
_entry.id   AF-A0A2J6IFA4-F1
#
_cell.length_a   1.000
_cell.length_b   1.000
_cell.length_c   1.000
_cell.angle_alpha   90.00
_cell.angle_beta   90.00
_cell.angle_gamma   90.00
#
_symmetry.space_group_name_H-M   'P 1'
#
loop_
_entity.id
_entity.type
_entity.pdbx_description
1 polymer ?
#
loop_
_entity_poly.entity_id
_entity_poly.type
_entity_poly.pdbx_seq_one_letter_code
_entity_poly.pdbx_strand_id
1 'polypeptide(L)'
;MIEIKDFTKKISIIAASLMLLSVLIYYFVPAIKISAGFPFILIFLYLITLLVFKMIANSMRNKMSQFANTFMLVNFGKLIFFIFVIVIYAFLNMEDAVSFTLTFFIYYFVFTLYEVFSLLQLKS
;
A
#
# COMPACT_ATOMS: atom_id res chain seq x y z
N MET A 1 7.28 -4.14 20.77
CA MET A 1 6.12 -3.23 20.78
C MET A 1 6.33 -2.25 19.65
N ILE A 2 5.44 -2.19 18.65
CA ILE A 2 5.60 -1.22 17.54
C ILE A 2 4.89 0.06 17.94
N GLU A 3 5.64 1.13 18.16
CA GLU A 3 5.07 2.46 18.24
C GLU A 3 4.67 2.96 16.84
N ILE A 4 3.70 3.86 16.76
CA ILE A 4 3.27 4.47 15.48
C ILE A 4 4.47 5.11 14.73
N LYS A 5 5.46 5.61 15.49
CA LYS A 5 6.72 6.15 14.94
C LYS A 5 7.57 5.07 14.27
N ASP A 6 7.69 3.89 14.89
CA ASP A 6 8.45 2.77 14.32
C ASP A 6 7.80 2.22 13.07
N PHE A 7 6.47 2.12 13.05
CA PHE A 7 5.71 1.75 11.86
C PHE A 7 5.97 2.73 10.72
N THR A 8 5.83 4.04 10.99
CA THR A 8 6.03 5.10 10.00
C THR A 8 7.45 5.04 9.44
N LYS A 9 8.47 4.90 10.29
CA LYS A 9 9.87 4.80 9.85
C LYS A 9 10.10 3.60 8.93
N LYS A 10 9.62 2.42 9.32
CA LYS A 10 9.80 1.18 8.54
C LYS A 10 9.04 1.22 7.21
N ILE A 11 7.80 1.72 7.19
CA ILE A 11 7.06 1.85 5.93
C ILE A 11 7.69 2.90 5.02
N SER A 12 8.28 3.99 5.56
CA SER A 12 9.08 4.92 4.76
C SER A 12 10.32 4.27 4.16
N ILE A 13 11.02 3.40 4.90
CA ILE A 13 12.18 2.65 4.38
C ILE A 13 11.77 1.68 3.27
N ILE A 14 10.64 0.99 3.43
CA ILE A 14 10.08 0.10 2.40
C ILE A 14 9.71 0.90 1.15
N ALA A 15 9.03 2.03 1.32
CA ALA A 15 8.68 2.95 0.24
C ALA A 15 9.92 3.47 -0.50
N ALA A 16 10.95 3.91 0.23
CA ALA A 16 12.20 4.39 -0.36
C ALA A 16 12.95 3.27 -1.11
N SER A 17 12.98 2.06 -0.55
CA SER A 17 13.59 0.89 -1.20
C SER A 17 12.85 0.51 -2.49
N LEU A 18 11.52 0.48 -2.47
CA LEU A 18 10.70 0.22 -3.65
C LEU A 18 10.89 1.31 -4.72
N MET A 19 10.96 2.57 -4.31
CA MET A 19 11.21 3.69 -5.21
C MET A 19 12.55 3.54 -5.93
N LEU A 20 13.63 3.26 -5.18
CA LEU A 20 14.96 3.02 -5.73
C LEU A 20 14.96 1.82 -6.68
N LEU A 21 14.37 0.70 -6.27
CA LEU A 21 14.28 -0.51 -7.11
C LEU A 21 13.53 -0.24 -8.41
N SER A 22 12.41 0.50 -8.35
CA SER A 22 11.63 0.79 -9.55
C SER A 22 12.30 1.78 -10.48
N VAL A 23 13.04 2.77 -9.96
CA VAL A 23 13.93 3.61 -10.78
C VAL A 23 14.98 2.75 -11.48
N LEU A 24 15.64 1.85 -10.75
CA LEU A 24 16.66 0.98 -11.34
C LEU A 24 16.07 0.07 -12.43
N ILE A 25 14.93 -0.55 -12.20
CA ILE A 25 14.28 -1.42 -13.20
C ILE A 25 13.84 -0.59 -14.41
N TYR A 26 13.22 0.57 -14.19
CA TYR A 26 12.71 1.44 -15.26
C TYR A 26 13.82 1.89 -16.23
N TYR A 27 15.00 2.24 -15.71
CA TYR A 27 16.12 2.73 -16.54
C TYR A 27 17.06 1.63 -17.04
N PHE A 28 17.31 0.58 -16.25
CA PHE A 28 18.34 -0.42 -16.58
C PHE A 28 17.77 -1.75 -17.09
N VAL A 29 16.45 -1.98 -16.97
CA VAL A 29 15.83 -3.25 -17.37
C VAL A 29 14.57 -2.99 -18.23
N PRO A 30 14.73 -2.50 -19.47
CA PRO A 30 13.61 -2.14 -20.35
C PRO A 30 12.72 -3.32 -20.75
N ALA A 31 13.20 -4.56 -20.56
CA ALA A 31 12.40 -5.77 -20.74
C ALA A 31 11.24 -5.87 -19.73
N ILE A 32 11.36 -5.26 -18.55
CA ILE A 32 10.31 -5.23 -17.54
C ILE A 32 9.55 -3.90 -17.70
N LYS A 33 8.35 -3.97 -18.27
CA LYS A 33 7.48 -2.81 -18.42
C LYS A 33 6.89 -2.40 -17.07
N ILE A 34 7.55 -1.48 -16.38
CA ILE A 34 7.00 -0.76 -15.22
C ILE A 34 6.24 0.47 -15.74
N SER A 35 5.09 0.76 -15.13
CA SER A 35 4.33 1.98 -15.45
C SER A 35 5.13 3.23 -15.13
N ALA A 36 5.12 4.22 -16.03
CA ALA A 36 5.71 5.53 -15.77
C ALA A 36 5.04 6.25 -14.57
N GLY A 37 3.82 5.82 -14.19
CA GLY A 37 3.10 6.29 -13.02
C GLY A 37 3.61 5.76 -11.68
N PHE A 38 4.64 4.89 -11.65
CA PHE A 38 5.14 4.25 -10.43
C PHE A 38 5.38 5.18 -9.23
N PRO A 39 5.91 6.43 -9.38
CA PRO A 39 6.12 7.32 -8.23
C PRO A 39 4.78 7.71 -7.58
N PHE A 40 3.76 7.96 -8.39
CA PHE A 40 2.43 8.35 -7.93
C PHE A 40 1.72 7.18 -7.26
N ILE A 41 1.81 5.98 -7.83
CA ILE A 41 1.29 4.75 -7.22
C ILE A 41 1.89 4.56 -5.82
N LEU A 42 3.20 4.71 -5.71
CA LEU A 42 3.94 4.49 -4.46
C LEU A 42 3.53 5.50 -3.39
N ILE A 43 3.48 6.79 -3.72
CA ILE A 43 3.02 7.84 -2.80
C ILE A 43 1.57 7.59 -2.37
N PHE A 44 0.70 7.27 -3.33
CA PHE A 44 -0.71 7.00 -3.07
C PHE A 44 -0.88 5.83 -2.09
N LEU A 45 -0.25 4.69 -2.36
CA LEU A 45 -0.31 3.51 -1.48
C LEU A 45 0.28 3.81 -0.10
N TYR A 46 1.41 4.52 -0.04
CA TYR A 46 2.04 4.91 1.22
C TYR A 46 1.11 5.75 2.10
N LEU A 47 0.45 6.76 1.52
CA LEU A 47 -0.48 7.61 2.25
C LEU A 47 -1.70 6.83 2.74
N ILE A 48 -2.26 5.95 1.90
CA ILE A 48 -3.41 5.12 2.27
C ILE A 48 -3.03 4.14 3.38
N THR A 49 -1.88 3.47 3.29
CA THR A 49 -1.40 2.55 4.33
C THR A 49 -1.20 3.26 5.67
N LEU A 50 -0.63 4.48 5.68
CA LEU A 50 -0.51 5.26 6.91
C LEU A 50 -1.87 5.63 7.51
N LEU A 51 -2.82 6.04 6.67
CA LEU A 51 -4.17 6.40 7.09
C LEU A 51 -4.90 5.19 7.68
N VAL A 52 -4.88 4.06 6.97
CA VAL A 52 -5.51 2.80 7.38
C VAL A 52 -4.90 2.30 8.69
N PHE A 53 -3.57 2.27 8.79
CA PHE A 53 -2.90 1.85 10.03
C PHE A 53 -3.31 2.71 11.23
N LYS A 54 -3.40 4.03 11.08
CA LYS A 54 -3.86 4.93 12.15
C LYS A 54 -5.32 4.68 12.54
N MET A 55 -6.20 4.49 11.56
CA MET A 55 -7.62 4.18 11.82
C MET A 55 -7.78 2.87 12.60
N ILE A 56 -7.07 1.83 12.17
CA ILE A 56 -7.13 0.51 12.81
C ILE A 56 -6.47 0.55 14.20
N ALA A 57 -5.29 1.17 14.35
CA ALA A 57 -4.63 1.29 15.64
C ALA A 57 -5.46 2.06 16.67
N ASN A 58 -6.19 3.11 16.25
CA ASN A 58 -7.11 3.82 17.15
C ASN A 58 -8.29 2.94 17.61
N SER A 59 -8.78 2.03 16.75
CA SER A 59 -9.88 1.12 17.10
C SER A 59 -9.52 0.10 18.18
N MET A 60 -8.22 -0.23 18.32
CA MET A 60 -7.73 -1.16 19.35
C MET A 60 -7.91 -0.65 20.77
N ARG A 61 -7.98 0.67 20.98
CA ARG A 61 -8.13 1.24 22.33
C ARG A 61 -9.51 0.98 22.96
N ASN A 62 -10.52 0.62 22.16
CA ASN A 62 -11.90 0.56 22.64
C ASN A 62 -12.41 -0.85 22.94
N LYS A 63 -12.04 -1.90 22.16
CA LYS A 63 -12.34 -3.35 22.36
C LYS A 63 -11.75 -4.21 21.23
N MET A 64 -11.29 -5.43 21.55
CA MET A 64 -10.74 -6.36 20.55
C MET A 64 -11.74 -6.77 19.44
N SER A 65 -13.04 -6.88 19.74
CA SER A 65 -14.05 -7.20 18.70
C SER A 65 -14.27 -6.04 17.71
N GLN A 66 -14.07 -4.80 18.16
CA GLN A 66 -14.15 -3.64 17.28
C GLN A 66 -12.95 -3.58 16.34
N PHE A 67 -11.75 -3.96 16.81
CA PHE A 67 -10.57 -4.06 15.95
C PHE A 67 -10.77 -5.02 14.78
N ALA A 68 -11.29 -6.23 15.01
CA ALA A 68 -11.52 -7.20 13.94
C ALA A 68 -12.51 -6.67 12.88
N ASN A 69 -13.63 -6.10 13.33
CA ASN A 69 -14.64 -5.53 12.44
C ASN A 69 -14.11 -4.31 11.67
N THR A 70 -13.38 -3.40 12.33
CA THR A 70 -12.75 -2.24 11.68
C THR A 70 -11.67 -2.67 10.69
N PHE A 71 -10.82 -3.63 11.05
CA PHE A 71 -9.78 -4.18 10.17
C PHE A 71 -10.40 -4.76 8.89
N MET A 72 -11.45 -5.58 9.01
CA MET A 72 -12.13 -6.17 7.86
C MET A 72 -12.77 -5.10 6.98
N LEU A 73 -13.54 -4.17 7.58
CA LEU A 73 -14.25 -3.14 6.84
C LEU A 73 -13.29 -2.18 6.11
N VAL A 74 -12.23 -1.74 6.79
CA VAL A 74 -11.25 -0.82 6.20
C VAL A 74 -10.46 -1.50 5.08
N ASN A 75 -10.02 -2.75 5.25
CA ASN A 75 -9.32 -3.47 4.18
C ASN A 75 -10.21 -3.79 2.99
N PHE A 76 -11.47 -4.14 3.22
CA PHE A 76 -12.43 -4.35 2.15
C PHE A 76 -12.71 -3.05 1.38
N GLY A 77 -12.95 -1.95 2.10
CA GLY A 77 -13.13 -0.62 1.50
C GLY A 77 -11.89 -0.17 0.71
N LYS A 78 -10.69 -0.41 1.26
CA LYS A 78 -9.40 -0.15 0.60
C LYS A 78 -9.27 -0.91 -0.73
N LEU A 79 -9.61 -2.20 -0.74
CA LEU A 79 -9.59 -3.02 -1.95
C LEU A 79 -10.54 -2.49 -3.03
N ILE A 80 -11.80 -2.18 -2.66
CA ILE A 80 -12.77 -1.61 -3.60
C ILE A 80 -12.26 -0.27 -4.16
N PHE A 81 -11.76 0.60 -3.28
CA PHE A 81 -11.22 1.89 -3.68
C PHE A 81 -10.05 1.75 -4.66
N PHE A 82 -9.15 0.79 -4.41
CA PHE A 82 -8.02 0.51 -5.30
C PHE A 82 -8.47 -0.03 -6.65
N ILE A 83 -9.49 -0.89 -6.70
CA ILE A 83 -10.08 -1.34 -7.96
C ILE A 83 -10.61 -0.14 -8.76
N PHE A 84 -11.35 0.78 -8.13
CA PHE A 84 -11.83 2.00 -8.80
C PHE A 84 -10.69 2.84 -9.36
N VAL A 85 -9.63 3.07 -8.58
CA VAL A 85 -8.46 3.84 -9.02
C VAL A 85 -7.77 3.18 -10.22
N ILE A 86 -7.57 1.86 -10.17
CA ILE A 86 -6.96 1.10 -11.27
C ILE A 86 -7.83 1.19 -12.53
N VAL A 87 -9.15 0.97 -12.40
CA VAL A 87 -10.09 0.99 -13.52
C VAL A 87 -10.12 2.38 -14.16
N ILE A 88 -10.25 3.44 -13.37
CA ILE A 88 -10.25 4.83 -13.88
C ILE A 88 -8.94 5.11 -14.62
N TYR A 89 -7.79 4.74 -14.04
CA TYR A 89 -6.50 4.96 -14.71
C TYR A 89 -6.38 4.15 -16.01
N ALA A 90 -6.78 2.88 -15.99
CA ALA A 90 -6.72 1.99 -17.15
C ALA A 90 -7.60 2.47 -18.31
N PHE A 91 -8.78 3.04 -18.01
CA PHE A 91 -9.64 3.64 -19.02
C PHE A 91 -9.04 4.92 -19.64
N LEU A 92 -8.33 5.72 -18.85
CA LEU A 92 -7.67 6.95 -19.33
C LEU A 92 -6.36 6.67 -20.07
N ASN A 93 -5.65 5.60 -19.71
CA ASN A 93 -4.32 5.24 -20.23
C ASN A 93 -4.26 3.76 -20.60
N MET A 94 -5.02 3.37 -21.62
CA MET A 94 -5.15 1.96 -22.04
C MET A 94 -3.79 1.31 -22.39
N GLU A 95 -2.87 2.07 -22.97
CA GLU A 95 -1.54 1.57 -23.35
C GLU A 95 -0.66 1.19 -22.14
N ASP A 96 -0.85 1.86 -21.00
CA ASP A 96 -0.10 1.61 -19.76
C ASP A 96 -0.91 0.78 -18.74
N ALA A 97 -2.17 0.47 -19.04
CA ALA A 97 -3.10 -0.15 -18.09
C ALA A 97 -2.57 -1.44 -17.45
N VAL A 98 -1.94 -2.32 -18.25
CA VAL A 98 -1.38 -3.59 -17.76
C VAL A 98 -0.18 -3.33 -16.85
N SER A 99 0.76 -2.50 -17.28
CA SER A 99 1.95 -2.14 -16.51
C SER A 99 1.58 -1.44 -15.20
N PHE A 100 0.60 -0.53 -15.25
CA PHE A 100 0.08 0.19 -14.09
C PHE A 100 -0.55 -0.78 -13.09
N THR A 101 -1.44 -1.66 -13.57
CA THR A 101 -2.11 -2.65 -12.73
C THR A 101 -1.11 -3.58 -12.05
N LEU A 102 -0.12 -4.08 -12.78
CA LEU A 102 0.93 -4.94 -12.22
C LEU A 102 1.81 -4.21 -11.20
N THR A 103 2.25 -2.99 -11.53
CA THR A 103 3.06 -2.16 -10.62
C THR A 103 2.29 -1.86 -9.34
N PHE A 104 1.03 -1.45 -9.48
CA PHE A 104 0.11 -1.21 -8.38
C PHE A 104 -0.04 -2.45 -7.50
N PHE A 105 -0.27 -3.61 -8.11
CA PHE A 105 -0.47 -4.86 -7.38
C PHE A 105 0.77 -5.29 -6.60
N ILE A 106 1.96 -5.20 -7.19
CA ILE A 106 3.22 -5.54 -6.50
C ILE A 106 3.43 -4.65 -5.29
N TYR A 107 3.30 -3.33 -5.45
CA TYR A 107 3.43 -2.41 -4.32
C TYR A 107 2.36 -2.67 -3.28
N TYR A 108 1.10 -2.80 -3.69
CA TYR A 108 -0.03 -3.10 -2.81
C TYR A 108 0.25 -4.33 -1.94
N PHE A 109 0.79 -5.40 -2.54
CA PHE A 109 1.10 -6.64 -1.85
C PHE A 109 2.19 -6.43 -0.79
N VAL A 110 3.29 -5.76 -1.12
CA VAL A 110 4.38 -5.46 -0.18
C VAL A 110 3.89 -4.61 0.99
N PHE A 111 3.16 -3.53 0.70
CA PHE A 111 2.60 -2.65 1.72
C PHE A 111 1.60 -3.38 2.63
N THR A 112 0.72 -4.20 2.05
CA THR A 112 -0.30 -4.94 2.82
C THR A 112 0.32 -6.03 3.69
N LEU A 113 1.32 -6.78 3.19
CA LEU A 113 2.04 -7.74 4.02
C LEU A 113 2.65 -7.06 5.26
N TYR A 114 3.36 -5.95 5.04
CA TYR A 114 3.98 -5.21 6.13
C TYR A 114 2.96 -4.65 7.13
N GLU A 115 1.85 -4.10 6.63
CA GLU A 115 0.74 -3.60 7.45
C GLU A 115 0.17 -4.70 8.35
N VAL A 116 -0.18 -5.86 7.77
CA VAL A 116 -0.75 -7.00 8.51
C VAL A 116 0.23 -7.52 9.55
N PHE A 117 1.50 -7.73 9.20
CA PHE A 117 2.51 -8.19 10.17
C PHE A 117 2.72 -7.17 11.31
N SER A 118 2.67 -5.87 10.99
CA SER A 118 2.82 -4.83 12.01
C SER A 118 1.61 -4.76 12.95
N LEU A 119 0.41 -4.96 12.43
CA LEU A 119 -0.83 -5.02 13.22
C LEU A 119 -0.86 -6.25 14.13
N LEU A 120 -0.36 -7.40 13.68
CA LEU A 120 -0.23 -8.60 14.53
C LEU A 120 0.75 -8.40 15.69
N GLN A 121 1.71 -7.50 15.54
CA GLN A 121 2.68 -7.13 16.59
C GLN A 121 2.20 -5.97 17.47
N LEU A 122 1.07 -5.33 17.14
CA LEU A 122 0.40 -4.40 18.05
C LEU A 122 -0.28 -5.22 19.16
N LYS A 123 0.22 -5.10 20.38
CA LYS A 123 -0.36 -5.78 21.53
C LYS A 123 -1.62 -5.03 21.98
N SER A 124 -2.68 -5.77 22.26
CA SER A 124 -3.77 -5.37 23.16
C SER A 124 -3.24 -5.10 24.57
#